data_AF-A0A522DQT0-F1
#
_entry.id   AF-A0A522DQT0-F1
#
_cell.length_a   1.000
_cell.length_b   1.000
_cell.length_c   1.000
_cell.angle_alpha   90.00
_cell.angle_beta   90.00
_cell.angle_gamma   90.00
#
_symmetry.space_group_name_H-M   'P 1'
#
loop_
_entity.id
_entity.type
_entity.pdbx_description
1 polymer ?
#
loop_
_entity_poly.entity_id
_entity_poly.type
_entity_poly.pdbx_seq_one_letter_code
_entity_poly.pdbx_strand_id
1 'polypeptide(L)'
;MAQTAVRNEPRHHNVFENEYIRILDVFLPPHDTTEYHIHNTPSVFTTFTKTATGSQLTNRQPVKDTSVAGYTWYDSLVTPRIHRVWNEDSTWFHVMDIELTGGKPRNNEKPLQHPSLQLLFNERLANGYRLQLQTGGNIQLPASTTGYLLVSLGEAVIDYWVNDSGQHRIMRSGHYIWIESGKLLSITTVNHIPVAFLLLQLK
;
A
#
# COMPACT_ATOMS: atom_id res chain seq x y z
N MET A 1 2.74 14.88 27.37
CA MET A 1 3.83 14.46 26.47
C MET A 1 3.26 14.39 25.06
N ALA A 2 3.95 14.93 24.07
CA ALA A 2 3.48 14.85 22.68
C ALA A 2 3.65 13.40 22.18
N GLN A 3 2.63 12.85 21.52
CA GLN A 3 2.68 11.50 20.96
C GLN A 3 3.54 11.48 19.69
N THR A 4 4.41 10.49 19.54
CA THR A 4 5.25 10.30 18.32
C THR A 4 4.36 10.08 17.10
N ALA A 5 4.49 10.93 16.07
CA ALA A 5 3.83 10.73 14.78
C ALA A 5 4.35 9.45 14.11
N VAL A 6 3.47 8.67 13.48
CA VAL A 6 3.80 7.38 12.85
C VAL A 6 5.05 7.43 11.97
N ARG A 7 5.19 8.47 11.13
CA ARG A 7 6.35 8.66 10.24
C ARG A 7 7.72 8.77 10.94
N ASN A 8 7.71 9.02 12.25
CA ASN A 8 8.92 9.15 13.07
C ASN A 8 9.12 7.93 13.98
N GLU A 9 8.21 6.95 13.95
CA GLU A 9 8.35 5.73 14.73
C GLU A 9 9.45 4.84 14.12
N PRO A 10 10.38 4.27 14.91
CA PRO A 10 11.59 3.65 14.36
C PRO A 10 11.39 2.47 13.41
N ARG A 11 10.25 1.76 13.44
CA ARG A 11 9.95 0.65 12.51
C ARG A 11 9.26 1.13 11.24
N HIS A 12 8.81 2.38 11.17
CA HIS A 12 8.12 2.95 10.01
C HIS A 12 9.11 3.68 9.09
N HIS A 13 9.77 2.91 8.22
CA HIS A 13 10.80 3.47 7.34
C HIS A 13 10.15 4.22 6.17
N ASN A 14 10.40 5.52 6.07
CA ASN A 14 9.98 6.30 4.91
C ASN A 14 10.81 5.90 3.68
N VAL A 15 10.20 5.16 2.75
CA VAL A 15 10.86 4.67 1.53
C VAL A 15 10.53 5.50 0.29
N PHE A 16 9.49 6.36 0.37
CA PHE A 16 9.08 7.26 -0.70
C PHE A 16 8.17 8.34 -0.14
N GLU A 17 8.38 9.58 -0.55
CA GLU A 17 7.47 10.67 -0.23
C GLU A 17 7.42 11.68 -1.38
N ASN A 18 6.20 12.09 -1.72
CA ASN A 18 5.94 13.22 -2.60
C ASN A 18 4.78 14.06 -2.04
N GLU A 19 4.25 14.99 -2.84
CA GLU A 19 3.16 15.87 -2.42
C GLU A 19 1.80 15.17 -2.25
N TYR A 20 1.68 13.88 -2.60
CA TYR A 20 0.43 13.12 -2.61
C TYR A 20 0.42 11.99 -1.60
N ILE A 21 1.55 11.30 -1.47
CA ILE A 21 1.69 10.11 -0.64
C ILE A 21 3.00 10.10 0.13
N ARG A 22 3.00 9.39 1.25
CA ARG A 22 4.20 8.89 1.94
C ARG A 22 4.06 7.40 2.13
N ILE A 23 5.09 6.63 1.77
CA ILE A 23 5.14 5.18 1.95
C ILE A 23 6.04 4.87 3.12
N LEU A 24 5.44 4.33 4.18
CA LEU A 24 6.13 3.82 5.35
C LEU A 24 6.19 2.29 5.25
N ASP A 25 7.37 1.75 5.03
CA ASP A 25 7.62 0.31 4.94
C ASP A 25 8.02 -0.25 6.32
N VAL A 26 7.21 -1.16 6.83
CA VAL A 26 7.24 -1.57 8.24
C VAL A 26 7.63 -3.04 8.35
N PHE A 27 8.73 -3.29 9.03
CA PHE A 27 9.21 -4.64 9.35
C PHE A 27 9.36 -4.79 10.86
N LEU A 28 8.65 -5.75 11.45
CA LEU A 28 8.83 -6.13 12.85
C LEU A 28 9.49 -7.52 12.90
N PRO A 29 10.69 -7.64 13.49
CA PRO A 29 11.28 -8.93 13.81
C PRO A 29 10.35 -9.78 14.70
N PRO A 30 10.57 -11.10 14.77
CA PRO A 30 9.92 -11.96 15.75
C PRO A 30 9.98 -11.36 17.15
N HIS A 31 8.83 -11.28 17.83
CA HIS A 31 8.71 -10.78 19.21
C HIS A 31 9.08 -9.31 19.42
N ASP A 32 9.22 -8.51 18.36
CA ASP A 32 9.42 -7.06 18.46
C ASP A 32 8.09 -6.30 18.59
N THR A 33 8.15 -5.08 19.12
CA THR A 33 7.01 -4.19 19.36
C THR A 33 7.36 -2.77 18.93
N THR A 34 6.43 -2.09 18.25
CA THR A 34 6.56 -0.65 17.97
C THR A 34 6.45 0.17 19.26
N GLU A 35 6.95 1.39 19.22
CA GLU A 35 6.55 2.38 20.22
C GLU A 35 5.05 2.71 20.07
N TYR A 36 4.46 3.32 21.11
CA TYR A 36 3.18 3.99 20.93
C TYR A 36 3.38 5.15 19.95
N HIS A 37 2.54 5.22 18.93
CA HIS A 37 2.56 6.28 17.92
C HIS A 37 1.14 6.67 17.52
N ILE A 38 1.02 7.82 16.85
CA ILE A 38 -0.26 8.35 16.36
C ILE A 38 -0.31 8.29 14.84
N HIS A 39 -1.42 7.76 14.32
CA HIS A 39 -1.85 7.98 12.93
C HIS A 39 -2.96 9.04 12.91
N ASN A 40 -2.81 10.06 12.06
CA ASN A 40 -3.79 11.13 11.85
C ASN A 40 -3.85 11.60 10.39
N THR A 41 -3.20 10.90 9.47
CA THR A 41 -3.29 11.08 8.02
C THR A 41 -4.13 9.94 7.47
N PRO A 42 -5.13 10.15 6.58
CA PRO A 42 -5.82 9.04 5.93
C PRO A 42 -4.81 8.10 5.25
N SER A 43 -4.97 6.79 5.42
CA SER A 43 -3.95 5.82 5.00
C SER A 43 -4.57 4.62 4.30
N VAL A 44 -3.79 4.03 3.41
CA VAL A 44 -4.01 2.69 2.89
C VAL A 44 -2.98 1.77 3.49
N PHE A 45 -3.42 0.69 4.13
CA PHE A 45 -2.55 -0.30 4.71
C PHE A 45 -2.59 -1.57 3.87
N THR A 46 -1.45 -2.24 3.74
CA THR A 46 -1.42 -3.58 3.16
C THR A 46 -0.43 -4.48 3.89
N THR A 47 -0.89 -5.66 4.30
CA THR A 47 -0.04 -6.67 4.95
C THR A 47 0.53 -7.63 3.90
N PHE A 48 1.80 -7.98 4.03
CA PHE A 48 2.50 -8.84 3.07
C PHE A 48 2.81 -10.23 3.61
N THR A 49 2.77 -10.40 4.93
CA THR A 49 2.98 -11.68 5.60
C THR A 49 1.72 -12.14 6.34
N LYS A 50 1.59 -13.46 6.49
CA LYS A 50 0.67 -14.06 7.45
C LYS A 50 1.44 -14.27 8.75
N THR A 51 1.11 -13.50 9.78
CA THR A 51 1.89 -13.44 11.03
C THR A 51 0.93 -13.28 12.21
N ALA A 52 1.17 -14.00 13.30
CA ALA A 52 0.49 -13.72 14.56
C ALA A 52 0.91 -12.33 15.06
N THR A 53 -0.06 -11.44 15.28
CA THR A 53 0.21 -10.06 15.68
C THR A 53 -0.66 -9.69 16.88
N GLY A 54 -0.30 -8.59 17.54
CA GLY A 54 -1.22 -7.93 18.45
C GLY A 54 -1.11 -6.43 18.35
N SER A 55 -2.15 -5.76 18.82
CA SER A 55 -2.22 -4.30 18.84
C SER A 55 -2.88 -3.81 20.12
N GLN A 56 -2.52 -2.60 20.53
CA GLN A 56 -3.12 -1.98 21.70
C GLN A 56 -3.32 -0.50 21.47
N LEU A 57 -4.59 -0.09 21.37
CA LEU A 57 -4.98 1.32 21.48
C LEU A 57 -4.65 1.85 22.88
N THR A 58 -4.25 3.11 22.99
CA THR A 58 -4.05 3.76 24.29
C THR A 58 -5.31 3.66 25.16
N ASN A 59 -5.13 3.31 26.44
CA ASN A 59 -6.20 3.11 27.43
C ASN A 59 -7.21 1.99 27.10
N ARG A 60 -6.84 1.04 26.23
CA ARG A 60 -7.64 -0.16 25.95
C ARG A 60 -6.82 -1.42 26.26
N GLN A 61 -7.53 -2.54 26.39
CA GLN A 61 -6.90 -3.85 26.51
C GLN A 61 -6.25 -4.25 25.17
N PRO A 62 -5.14 -5.00 25.21
CA PRO A 62 -4.51 -5.53 24.00
C PRO A 62 -5.44 -6.49 23.26
N VAL A 63 -5.36 -6.48 21.94
CA VAL A 63 -6.09 -7.38 21.04
C VAL A 63 -5.08 -8.20 20.26
N LYS A 64 -5.34 -9.50 20.12
CA LYS A 64 -4.57 -10.41 19.28
C LYS A 64 -5.24 -10.59 17.94
N ASP A 65 -4.45 -10.74 16.89
CA ASP A 65 -4.92 -10.96 15.53
C ASP A 65 -3.93 -11.80 14.72
N THR A 66 -4.31 -12.19 13.51
CA THR A 66 -3.42 -12.82 12.54
C THR A 66 -3.48 -12.02 11.24
N SER A 67 -2.37 -11.43 10.83
CA SER A 67 -2.31 -10.71 9.56
C SER A 67 -2.52 -11.67 8.40
N VAL A 68 -3.04 -11.16 7.28
CA VAL A 68 -3.28 -11.94 6.06
C VAL A 68 -2.48 -11.33 4.93
N ALA A 69 -1.62 -12.13 4.29
CA ALA A 69 -0.82 -11.65 3.16
C ALA A 69 -1.73 -11.15 2.01
N GLY A 70 -1.43 -9.96 1.50
CA GLY A 70 -2.20 -9.27 0.48
C GLY A 70 -3.53 -8.69 0.95
N TYR A 71 -3.81 -8.63 2.26
CA TYR A 71 -4.97 -7.91 2.78
C TYR A 71 -4.68 -6.40 2.78
N THR A 72 -5.58 -5.64 2.15
CA THR A 72 -5.47 -4.20 1.99
C THR A 72 -6.74 -3.54 2.50
N TRP A 73 -6.61 -2.44 3.24
CA TRP A 73 -7.75 -1.64 3.66
C TRP A 73 -7.40 -0.15 3.70
N TYR A 74 -8.44 0.67 3.62
CA TYR A 74 -8.35 2.11 3.84
C TYR A 74 -8.84 2.44 5.25
N ASP A 75 -8.20 3.42 5.88
CA ASP A 75 -8.69 4.04 7.10
C ASP A 75 -8.64 5.57 6.92
N SER A 76 -9.77 6.22 7.12
CA SER A 76 -9.87 7.68 7.03
C SER A 76 -9.06 8.39 8.10
N LEU A 77 -8.84 7.73 9.25
CA LEU A 77 -8.13 8.28 10.41
C LEU A 77 -8.62 9.66 10.84
N VAL A 78 -9.91 9.95 10.58
CA VAL A 78 -10.61 11.17 11.02
C VAL A 78 -10.56 11.28 12.55
N THR A 79 -10.67 10.15 13.24
CA THR A 79 -10.31 10.02 14.65
C THR A 79 -8.89 9.49 14.73
N PRO A 80 -7.92 10.28 15.25
CA PRO A 80 -6.55 9.82 15.35
C PRO A 80 -6.41 8.51 16.15
N ARG A 81 -5.65 7.57 15.61
CA ARG A 81 -5.37 6.29 16.26
C ARG A 81 -4.04 6.36 16.97
N ILE A 82 -4.07 6.27 18.30
CA ILE A 82 -2.85 6.14 19.10
C ILE A 82 -2.73 4.69 19.56
N HIS A 83 -1.70 4.00 19.10
CA HIS A 83 -1.53 2.57 19.38
C HIS A 83 -0.07 2.11 19.32
N ARG A 84 0.16 0.88 19.73
CA ARG A 84 1.36 0.11 19.42
C ARG A 84 0.97 -1.23 18.80
N VAL A 85 1.86 -1.81 18.02
CA VAL A 85 1.69 -3.10 17.35
C VAL A 85 2.89 -3.98 17.67
N TRP A 86 2.69 -5.29 17.81
CA TRP A 86 3.78 -6.25 18.00
C TRP A 86 3.59 -7.49 17.16
N ASN A 87 4.70 -8.17 16.94
CA ASN A 87 4.77 -9.46 16.27
C ASN A 87 4.82 -10.57 17.33
N GLU A 88 3.80 -11.41 17.41
CA GLU A 88 3.76 -12.56 18.34
C GLU A 88 4.39 -13.83 17.76
N ASP A 89 4.74 -13.81 16.48
CA ASP A 89 5.20 -14.96 15.72
C ASP A 89 6.73 -15.12 15.77
N SER A 90 7.20 -16.22 15.18
CA SER A 90 8.59 -16.59 14.96
C SER A 90 9.15 -16.13 13.60
N THR A 91 8.31 -15.50 12.78
CA THR A 91 8.66 -14.98 11.44
C THR A 91 8.50 -13.47 11.38
N TRP A 92 9.08 -12.81 10.39
CA TRP A 92 8.94 -11.36 10.22
C TRP A 92 7.50 -10.96 9.92
N PHE A 93 7.04 -9.89 10.56
CA PHE A 93 5.81 -9.20 10.17
C PHE A 93 6.15 -8.06 9.21
N HIS A 94 5.53 -8.06 8.03
CA HIS A 94 5.72 -7.02 7.00
C HIS A 94 4.37 -6.39 6.63
N VAL A 95 4.28 -5.07 6.77
CA VAL A 95 3.12 -4.25 6.43
C VAL A 95 3.62 -2.92 5.86
N MET A 96 2.82 -2.30 5.00
CA MET A 96 3.09 -0.94 4.51
C MET A 96 1.92 -0.03 4.88
N ASP A 97 2.24 1.14 5.41
CA ASP A 97 1.34 2.26 5.65
C ASP A 97 1.58 3.31 4.57
N ILE A 98 0.60 3.50 3.71
CA ILE A 98 0.62 4.46 2.62
C ILE A 98 -0.24 5.65 3.04
N GLU A 99 0.37 6.66 3.64
CA GLU A 99 -0.30 7.89 4.04
C GLU A 99 -0.66 8.71 2.80
N LEU A 100 -1.92 9.14 2.69
CA LEU A 100 -2.44 10.00 1.61
C LEU A 100 -2.29 11.48 2.03
N THR A 101 -1.11 12.05 1.79
CA THR A 101 -0.69 13.38 2.25
C THR A 101 -1.25 14.56 1.45
N GLY A 102 -1.85 14.31 0.28
CA GLY A 102 -2.32 15.36 -0.65
C GLY A 102 -3.38 16.33 -0.09
N GLY A 103 -4.02 16.01 1.04
CA GLY A 103 -4.87 16.91 1.82
C GLY A 103 -6.22 17.30 1.18
N LYS A 104 -6.35 17.32 -0.15
CA LYS A 104 -7.59 17.47 -0.92
C LYS A 104 -7.44 16.81 -2.29
N PRO A 105 -8.52 16.28 -2.87
CA PRO A 105 -8.46 15.77 -4.23
C PRO A 105 -8.12 16.90 -5.20
N ARG A 106 -7.22 16.64 -6.15
CA ARG A 106 -6.96 17.51 -7.31
C ARG A 106 -7.97 17.30 -8.41
N ASN A 107 -8.61 16.14 -8.45
CA ASN A 107 -9.57 15.75 -9.47
C ASN A 107 -10.70 14.87 -8.90
N ASN A 108 -11.71 14.61 -9.72
CA ASN A 108 -12.78 13.65 -9.43
C ASN A 108 -12.65 12.41 -10.32
N GLU A 109 -11.49 11.76 -10.30
CA GLU A 109 -11.27 10.54 -11.08
C GLU A 109 -12.27 9.45 -10.68
N LYS A 110 -13.05 9.02 -11.69
CA LYS A 110 -13.99 7.93 -11.53
C LYS A 110 -13.24 6.62 -11.41
N PRO A 111 -13.79 5.64 -10.66
CA PRO A 111 -13.18 4.34 -10.60
C PRO A 111 -12.99 3.71 -11.99
N LEU A 112 -11.77 3.24 -12.24
CA LEU A 112 -11.43 2.43 -13.40
C LEU A 112 -12.30 1.18 -13.48
N GLN A 113 -12.66 0.79 -14.70
CA GLN A 113 -13.38 -0.45 -14.98
C GLN A 113 -12.54 -1.35 -15.88
N HIS A 114 -12.13 -2.49 -15.34
CA HIS A 114 -11.41 -3.53 -16.08
C HIS A 114 -11.63 -4.88 -15.39
N PRO A 115 -11.76 -6.01 -16.12
CA PRO A 115 -11.99 -7.32 -15.51
C PRO A 115 -10.90 -7.76 -14.52
N SER A 116 -9.67 -7.30 -14.72
CA SER A 116 -8.53 -7.57 -13.83
C SER A 116 -8.49 -6.69 -12.57
N LEU A 117 -9.36 -5.68 -12.47
CA LEU A 117 -9.40 -4.74 -11.35
C LEU A 117 -10.61 -5.02 -10.45
N GLN A 118 -10.34 -5.43 -9.21
CA GLN A 118 -11.34 -5.44 -8.16
C GLN A 118 -11.22 -4.15 -7.34
N LEU A 119 -12.25 -3.31 -7.37
CA LEU A 119 -12.31 -2.12 -6.51
C LEU A 119 -12.38 -2.56 -5.04
N LEU A 120 -11.46 -2.06 -4.22
CA LEU A 120 -11.41 -2.30 -2.76
C LEU A 120 -12.07 -1.14 -2.01
N PHE A 121 -11.80 0.09 -2.43
CA PHE A 121 -12.37 1.30 -1.86
C PHE A 121 -12.37 2.43 -2.90
N ASN A 122 -13.31 3.35 -2.75
CA ASN A 122 -13.41 4.58 -3.55
C ASN A 122 -13.55 5.75 -2.60
N GLU A 123 -12.42 6.37 -2.29
CA GLU A 123 -12.31 7.36 -1.22
C GLU A 123 -11.86 8.70 -1.75
N ARG A 124 -11.89 9.72 -0.89
CA ARG A 124 -11.72 11.11 -1.30
C ARG A 124 -10.38 11.38 -2.00
N LEU A 125 -9.29 10.74 -1.56
CA LEU A 125 -7.94 10.99 -2.07
C LEU A 125 -7.43 9.88 -3.00
N ALA A 126 -8.11 8.73 -3.07
CA ALA A 126 -7.68 7.62 -3.91
C ALA A 126 -8.83 6.64 -4.19
N ASN A 127 -8.80 6.01 -5.37
CA ASN A 127 -9.43 4.70 -5.57
C ASN A 127 -8.36 3.62 -5.34
N GLY A 128 -8.71 2.56 -4.61
CA GLY A 128 -7.83 1.42 -4.39
C GLY A 128 -8.36 0.16 -5.07
N TYR A 129 -7.47 -0.58 -5.71
CA TYR A 129 -7.81 -1.81 -6.42
C TYR A 129 -6.87 -2.94 -6.04
N ARG A 130 -7.42 -4.15 -6.04
CA ARG A 130 -6.63 -5.36 -6.25
C ARG A 130 -6.58 -5.61 -7.76
N LEU A 131 -5.40 -5.47 -8.34
CA LEU A 131 -5.12 -5.82 -9.73
C LEU A 131 -4.62 -7.26 -9.77
N GLN A 132 -5.30 -8.13 -10.50
CA GLN A 132 -4.89 -9.52 -10.72
C GLN A 132 -4.68 -9.79 -12.21
N LEU A 133 -3.46 -10.18 -12.58
CA LEU A 133 -3.11 -10.54 -13.94
C LEU A 133 -2.74 -12.03 -13.99
N GLN A 134 -3.34 -12.75 -14.94
CA GLN A 134 -2.96 -14.12 -15.22
C GLN A 134 -1.58 -14.18 -15.90
N THR A 135 -1.03 -15.37 -16.07
CA THR A 135 0.20 -15.61 -16.84
C THR A 135 0.08 -15.06 -18.27
N GLY A 136 1.01 -14.19 -18.68
CA GLY A 136 0.97 -13.48 -19.96
C GLY A 136 -0.12 -12.41 -20.07
N GLY A 137 -0.84 -12.15 -18.97
CA GLY A 137 -1.90 -11.14 -18.90
C GLY A 137 -1.32 -9.73 -19.03
N ASN A 138 -2.11 -8.85 -19.64
CA ASN A 138 -1.77 -7.44 -19.77
C ASN A 138 -2.92 -6.55 -19.31
N ILE A 139 -2.58 -5.31 -18.99
CA ILE A 139 -3.53 -4.23 -18.74
C ILE A 139 -2.93 -2.92 -19.22
N GLN A 140 -3.78 -2.08 -19.81
CA GLN A 140 -3.47 -0.69 -20.10
C GLN A 140 -4.39 0.21 -19.28
N LEU A 141 -3.79 1.11 -18.51
CA LEU A 141 -4.48 2.10 -17.71
C LEU A 141 -4.45 3.46 -18.43
N PRO A 142 -5.56 4.22 -18.41
CA PRO A 142 -5.57 5.58 -18.92
C PRO A 142 -4.68 6.48 -18.07
N ALA A 143 -4.26 7.62 -18.61
CA ALA A 143 -3.48 8.58 -17.84
C ALA A 143 -4.27 9.07 -16.63
N SER A 144 -3.65 9.01 -15.44
CA SER A 144 -4.21 9.65 -14.24
C SER A 144 -3.79 11.11 -14.17
N THR A 145 -4.67 11.99 -13.72
CA THR A 145 -4.37 13.41 -13.49
C THR A 145 -3.53 13.66 -12.23
N THR A 146 -3.43 12.69 -11.32
CA THR A 146 -2.60 12.81 -10.11
C THR A 146 -1.46 11.78 -10.10
N GLY A 147 -1.70 10.59 -10.65
CA GLY A 147 -0.71 9.53 -10.74
C GLY A 147 -1.24 8.20 -10.21
N TYR A 148 -0.43 7.16 -10.41
CA TYR A 148 -0.71 5.83 -9.87
C TYR A 148 0.42 5.38 -8.95
N LEU A 149 0.06 4.62 -7.92
CA LEU A 149 1.00 3.79 -7.19
C LEU A 149 0.65 2.31 -7.46
N LEU A 150 1.62 1.55 -7.96
CA LEU A 150 1.52 0.11 -8.11
C LEU A 150 2.42 -0.54 -7.06
N VAL A 151 1.86 -1.37 -6.17
CA VAL A 151 2.60 -2.13 -5.15
C VAL A 151 2.42 -3.62 -5.41
N SER A 152 3.51 -4.37 -5.49
CA SER A 152 3.45 -5.82 -5.67
C SER A 152 3.08 -6.52 -4.37
N LEU A 153 2.09 -7.43 -4.44
CA LEU A 153 1.63 -8.21 -3.30
C LEU A 153 2.34 -9.58 -3.18
N GLY A 154 3.34 -9.83 -4.03
CA GLY A 154 4.07 -11.08 -4.12
C GLY A 154 5.23 -10.99 -5.10
N GLU A 155 5.72 -12.13 -5.60
CA GLU A 155 6.72 -12.13 -6.66
C GLU A 155 6.07 -11.80 -8.02
N ALA A 156 6.64 -10.84 -8.73
CA ALA A 156 6.19 -10.46 -10.06
C ALA A 156 7.38 -10.14 -10.97
N VAL A 157 7.39 -10.70 -12.18
CA VAL A 157 8.24 -10.21 -13.29
C VAL A 157 7.31 -9.62 -14.32
N ILE A 158 7.51 -8.33 -14.58
CA ILE A 158 6.69 -7.54 -15.48
C ILE A 158 7.56 -6.80 -16.47
N ASP A 159 7.02 -6.63 -17.67
CA ASP A 159 7.40 -5.55 -18.54
C ASP A 159 6.32 -4.47 -18.40
N TYR A 160 6.73 -3.22 -18.17
CA TYR A 160 5.80 -2.11 -18.10
C TYR A 160 6.30 -0.93 -18.93
N TRP A 161 5.34 -0.17 -19.46
CA TRP A 161 5.58 1.01 -20.26
C TRP A 161 4.88 2.19 -19.63
N VAL A 162 5.63 3.27 -19.43
CA VAL A 162 5.09 4.58 -19.07
C VAL A 162 5.22 5.45 -20.30
N ASN A 163 4.09 5.72 -20.96
CA ASN A 163 4.07 6.17 -22.36
C ASN A 163 4.94 5.25 -23.23
N ASP A 164 5.96 5.79 -23.90
CA ASP A 164 6.83 5.04 -24.83
C ASP A 164 8.09 4.46 -24.16
N SER A 165 8.26 4.68 -22.84
CA SER A 165 9.42 4.22 -22.09
C SER A 165 9.15 2.87 -21.42
N GLY A 166 9.69 1.80 -22.00
CA GLY A 166 9.58 0.44 -21.47
C GLY A 166 10.65 0.07 -20.46
N GLN A 167 10.29 -0.74 -19.47
CA GLN A 167 11.21 -1.30 -18.48
C GLN A 167 10.82 -2.74 -18.12
N HIS A 168 11.84 -3.58 -17.94
CA HIS A 168 11.72 -4.90 -17.34
C HIS A 168 11.98 -4.83 -15.84
N ARG A 169 11.12 -5.44 -15.02
CA ARG A 169 11.26 -5.42 -13.55
C ARG A 169 10.97 -6.78 -12.93
N ILE A 170 11.86 -7.18 -12.03
CA ILE A 170 11.64 -8.23 -11.04
C ILE A 170 11.23 -7.56 -9.73
N MET A 171 10.06 -7.91 -9.23
CA MET A 171 9.43 -7.35 -8.04
C MET A 171 9.21 -8.44 -6.99
N ARG A 172 9.40 -8.05 -5.73
CA ARG A 172 9.02 -8.84 -4.55
C ARG A 172 7.86 -8.16 -3.86
N SER A 173 7.26 -8.86 -2.90
CA SER A 173 6.23 -8.29 -2.02
C SER A 173 6.72 -6.96 -1.41
N GLY A 174 5.90 -5.92 -1.50
CA GLY A 174 6.24 -4.57 -1.02
C GLY A 174 7.07 -3.72 -1.99
N HIS A 175 7.62 -4.27 -3.08
CA HIS A 175 8.19 -3.44 -4.14
C HIS A 175 7.08 -2.60 -4.79
N TYR A 176 7.40 -1.36 -5.14
CA TYR A 176 6.44 -0.43 -5.72
C TYR A 176 6.99 0.29 -6.95
N ILE A 177 6.08 0.85 -7.73
CA ILE A 177 6.35 1.73 -8.87
C ILE A 177 5.41 2.93 -8.72
N TRP A 178 5.98 4.13 -8.71
CA TRP A 178 5.23 5.39 -8.82
C TRP A 178 5.14 5.80 -10.30
N ILE A 179 3.94 6.17 -10.73
CA ILE A 179 3.66 6.65 -12.08
C ILE A 179 3.13 8.07 -11.96
N GLU A 180 3.88 9.02 -12.52
CA GLU A 180 3.51 10.44 -12.53
C GLU A 180 2.20 10.73 -13.25
N SER A 181 1.59 11.86 -12.92
CA SER A 181 0.40 12.37 -13.61
C SER A 181 0.61 12.51 -15.13
N GLY A 182 -0.48 12.37 -15.89
CA GLY A 182 -0.51 12.53 -17.34
C GLY A 182 0.17 11.40 -18.12
N LYS A 183 0.53 10.29 -17.47
CA LYS A 183 1.21 9.16 -18.11
C LYS A 183 0.29 7.96 -18.28
N LEU A 184 0.26 7.39 -19.49
CA LEU A 184 -0.34 6.08 -19.75
C LEU A 184 0.55 5.00 -19.16
N LEU A 185 -0.05 4.00 -18.53
CA LEU A 185 0.65 2.83 -17.98
C LEU A 185 0.15 1.57 -18.66
N SER A 186 1.07 0.81 -19.26
CA SER A 186 0.80 -0.56 -19.72
C SER A 186 1.65 -1.52 -18.93
N ILE A 187 1.08 -2.64 -18.49
CA ILE A 187 1.78 -3.70 -17.75
C ILE A 187 1.48 -5.02 -18.42
N THR A 188 2.51 -5.82 -18.65
CA THR A 188 2.42 -7.20 -19.12
C THR A 188 3.18 -8.11 -18.15
N THR A 189 2.56 -9.21 -17.76
CA THR A 189 3.21 -10.21 -16.91
C THR A 189 4.12 -11.09 -17.76
N VAL A 190 5.37 -11.21 -17.34
CA VAL A 190 6.37 -12.10 -17.95
C VAL A 190 6.46 -13.41 -17.15
N ASN A 191 6.02 -13.39 -15.89
CA ASN A 191 5.91 -14.55 -15.04
C ASN A 191 5.08 -15.69 -15.64
N HIS A 192 5.48 -16.92 -15.32
CA HIS A 192 4.68 -18.13 -15.56
C HIS A 192 3.61 -18.39 -14.48
N ILE A 193 3.42 -17.46 -13.54
CA ILE A 193 2.41 -17.53 -12.46
C ILE A 193 1.52 -16.28 -12.48
N PRO A 194 0.25 -16.39 -12.05
CA PRO A 194 -0.59 -15.23 -11.79
C PRO A 194 0.05 -14.31 -10.76
N VAL A 195 -0.11 -13.00 -10.95
CA VAL A 195 0.45 -11.97 -10.06
C VAL A 195 -0.65 -11.03 -9.57
N ALA A 196 -0.44 -10.49 -8.37
CA ALA A 196 -1.36 -9.55 -7.76
C ALA A 196 -0.64 -8.27 -7.33
N PHE A 197 -1.30 -7.14 -7.52
CA PHE A 197 -0.84 -5.83 -7.10
C PHE A 197 -1.94 -5.09 -6.34
N LEU A 198 -1.54 -4.24 -5.41
CA LEU A 198 -2.34 -3.10 -5.01
C LEU A 198 -2.09 -1.99 -6.03
N LEU A 199 -3.15 -1.47 -6.63
CA LEU A 199 -3.10 -0.28 -7.47
C LEU A 199 -3.87 0.84 -6.75
N LEU A 200 -3.20 1.97 -6.53
CA LEU A 200 -3.86 3.21 -6.13
C LEU A 200 -3.93 4.16 -7.32
N GLN A 201 -5.13 4.63 -7.62
CA GLN A 201 -5.38 5.76 -8.49
C GLN A 201 -5.61 6.98 -7.61
N LEU A 202 -4.64 7.91 -7.59
CA LEU A 202 -4.69 9.06 -6.70
C LEU A 202 -5.62 10.13 -7.29
N LYS A 203 -6.27 10.91 -6.43
CA LYS A 203 -7.23 11.95 -6.80
C LYS A 203 -6.73 13.32 -6.41
#